data_AF-A0A3D3M361-F1
#
_entry.id   AF-A0A3D3M361-F1
#
_cell.length_a   1.000
_cell.length_b   1.000
_cell.length_c   1.000
_cell.angle_alpha   90.00
_cell.angle_beta   90.00
_cell.angle_gamma   90.00
#
_symmetry.space_group_name_H-M   'P 1'
#
loop_
_entity.id
_entity.type
_entity.pdbx_description
1 polymer ?
#
loop_
_entity_poly.entity_id
_entity_poly.type
_entity_poly.pdbx_seq_one_letter_code
_entity_poly.pdbx_strand_id
1 'polypeptide(L)' 'MPYDAFWLPATPVRAVVLLAHGMAEHAGRYQRLGEALSGAGFALYAHDQRGHGRTAELGPLGLFAAENGWNTAV' A
#
# COMPACT_ATOMS: atom_id res chain seq x y z
N MET A 1 6.13 8.55 -9.37
CA MET A 1 5.18 8.32 -8.27
C MET A 1 5.95 7.63 -7.15
N PRO A 2 5.89 8.14 -5.91
CA PRO A 2 6.55 7.49 -4.76
C PRO A 2 6.00 6.08 -4.50
N TYR A 3 6.66 5.30 -3.62
CA TYR A 3 6.28 3.92 -3.21
C TYR A 3 4.97 3.86 -2.40
N ASP A 4 4.37 5.03 -2.25
CA ASP A 4 3.40 5.38 -1.26
C ASP A 4 2.33 6.25 -1.94
N ALA A 5 1.08 5.93 -1.65
CA ALA A 5 -0.09 6.63 -2.12
C ALA A 5 -0.82 7.24 -0.93
N PHE A 6 -1.17 8.52 -1.06
CA PHE A 6 -1.86 9.29 -0.05
C PHE A 6 -3.10 9.91 -0.66
N TRP A 7 -4.22 9.78 0.03
CA TRP A 7 -5.45 10.51 -0.29
C TRP A 7 -5.82 11.35 0.91
N LEU A 8 -5.84 12.67 0.71
CA LEU A 8 -6.18 13.63 1.76
C LEU A 8 -7.58 14.20 1.50
N PRO A 9 -8.43 14.34 2.53
CA PRO A 9 -9.68 15.04 2.40
C PRO A 9 -9.44 16.54 2.21
N ALA A 10 -10.36 17.23 1.52
CA ALA A 10 -10.35 18.70 1.44
C ALA A 10 -10.86 19.37 2.74
N THR A 11 -11.43 18.58 3.65
CA THR A 11 -11.91 18.99 4.97
C THR A 11 -10.87 18.72 6.05
N PRO A 12 -11.05 19.23 7.29
CA PRO A 12 -10.26 18.74 8.42
C PRO A 12 -10.31 17.21 8.52
N VAL A 13 -9.14 16.61 8.78
CA VAL A 13 -8.98 15.14 8.83
C VAL A 13 -9.67 14.59 10.07
N ARG A 14 -10.65 13.69 9.86
CA ARG A 14 -11.41 13.05 10.95
C ARG A 14 -10.63 11.90 11.61
N ALA A 15 -9.96 11.10 10.79
CA ALA A 15 -9.04 10.05 11.20
C ALA A 15 -8.13 9.65 10.03
N VAL A 16 -7.09 8.87 10.33
CA VAL A 16 -6.17 8.30 9.36
C VAL A 16 -6.41 6.79 9.26
N VAL A 17 -6.49 6.28 8.03
CA VAL A 17 -6.55 4.86 7.71
C VAL A 17 -5.20 4.46 7.10
N LEU A 18 -4.57 3.45 7.69
CA LEU A 18 -3.40 2.80 7.12
C LEU A 18 -3.85 1.54 6.38
N LEU A 19 -3.51 1.43 5.10
CA LEU A 19 -3.85 0.28 4.27
C LEU A 19 -2.63 -0.59 4.01
N ALA A 20 -2.72 -1.85 4.42
CA ALA A 20 -1.85 -2.92 4.00
C ALA A 20 -2.54 -3.69 2.86
N HIS A 21 -1.93 -3.72 1.67
CA HIS A 21 -2.46 -4.46 0.54
C HIS A 21 -2.25 -5.97 0.69
N GLY A 22 -2.91 -6.78 -0.15
CA GLY A 22 -2.77 -8.23 -0.16
C GLY A 22 -1.55 -8.74 -0.91
N MET A 23 -1.40 -10.06 -0.92
CA MET A 23 -0.37 -10.77 -1.69
C MET A 23 -0.49 -10.46 -3.18
N ALA A 24 0.65 -10.20 -3.83
CA ALA A 24 0.74 -9.84 -5.25
C ALA A 24 -0.05 -8.57 -5.66
N GLU A 25 -0.44 -7.73 -4.69
CA GLU A 25 -1.04 -6.43 -4.94
C GLU A 25 -0.02 -5.28 -4.80
N HIS A 26 -0.51 -4.04 -4.95
CA HIS A 26 0.25 -2.82 -4.71
C HIS A 26 -0.73 -1.67 -4.35
N ALA A 27 -0.25 -0.61 -3.70
CA ALA A 27 -1.05 0.48 -3.15
C ALA A 27 -1.97 1.15 -4.20
N GLY A 28 -1.49 1.28 -5.44
CA GLY A 28 -2.24 1.89 -6.55
C GLY A 28 -3.57 1.19 -6.90
N ARG A 29 -3.74 -0.09 -6.57
CA ARG A 29 -5.02 -0.82 -6.80
C ARG A 29 -6.18 -0.23 -5.98
N TYR A 30 -5.87 0.50 -4.90
CA TYR A 30 -6.84 1.02 -3.95
C TYR A 30 -7.32 2.44 -4.23
N GLN A 31 -7.07 2.97 -5.44
CA GLN A 31 -7.49 4.33 -5.83
C GLN A 31 -8.95 4.64 -5.50
N ARG A 32 -9.89 3.76 -5.89
CA ARG A 32 -11.32 3.95 -5.62
C ARG A 32 -11.65 4.03 -4.13
N LEU A 33 -10.95 3.25 -3.30
CA LEU A 33 -11.12 3.29 -1.84
C LEU A 33 -10.57 4.59 -1.26
N GLY A 34 -9.40 5.03 -1.74
CA GLY A 34 -8.79 6.29 -1.33
C GLY A 34 -9.67 7.50 -1.64
N GLU A 35 -10.25 7.55 -2.84
CA GLU A 35 -11.21 8.58 -3.24
C GLU A 35 -12.49 8.54 -2.37
N ALA A 36 -13.01 7.36 -2.05
CA ALA A 36 -14.19 7.23 -1.20
C ALA A 36 -13.92 7.68 0.25
N LEU A 37 -12.77 7.28 0.82
CA LEU A 37 -12.39 7.66 2.19
C LEU A 37 -12.08 9.15 2.31
N SER A 38 -11.36 9.72 1.35
CA SER A 38 -11.07 11.16 1.34
C SER A 38 -12.35 11.98 1.15
N GLY A 39 -13.27 11.54 0.30
CA GLY A 39 -14.60 12.14 0.16
C GLY A 39 -15.43 12.11 1.46
N ALA A 40 -15.18 11.14 2.35
CA ALA A 40 -15.83 11.02 3.66
C ALA A 40 -15.08 11.72 4.81
N GLY A 41 -13.98 12.43 4.52
CA GLY A 41 -13.19 13.19 5.50
C GLY A 41 -12.08 12.39 6.19
N PHE A 42 -11.72 11.21 5.68
CA PHE A 42 -10.63 10.38 6.21
C PHE A 42 -9.38 10.50 5.33
N ALA A 43 -8.20 10.59 5.95
CA ALA A 43 -6.95 10.44 5.22
C ALA A 43 -6.64 8.95 5.03
N LEU A 44 -6.27 8.53 3.82
CA LEU A 44 -5.77 7.18 3.55
C LEU A 44 -4.29 7.25 3.21
N TYR A 45 -3.50 6.42 3.89
CA TYR A 45 -2.12 6.12 3.53
C TYR A 45 -1.98 4.65 3.15
N ALA A 46 -1.44 4.38 1.98
CA ALA A 46 -1.11 3.04 1.50
C ALA A 46 0.34 3.03 0.99
N HIS A 47 1.13 2.04 1.37
CA HIS A 47 2.48 1.84 0.86
C HIS A 47 2.58 0.49 0.16
N ASP A 48 3.49 0.39 -0.79
CA ASP A 48 3.90 -0.89 -1.37
C ASP A 48 4.77 -1.63 -0.32
N GLN A 49 4.29 -2.77 0.16
CA GLN A 49 5.04 -3.63 1.06
C GLN A 49 6.29 -4.17 0.36
N ARG A 50 7.33 -4.53 1.14
CA ARG A 50 8.59 -5.07 0.61
C ARG A 50 8.35 -6.19 -0.42
N GLY A 51 8.99 -6.08 -1.58
CA GLY A 51 8.88 -7.07 -2.66
C GLY A 51 7.61 -6.95 -3.49
N HIS A 52 6.78 -5.92 -3.27
CA HIS A 52 5.56 -5.65 -4.01
C HIS A 52 5.58 -4.27 -4.66
N GLY A 53 4.73 -4.08 -5.67
CA GLY A 53 4.61 -2.84 -6.42
C GLY A 53 5.99 -2.30 -6.85
N ARG A 54 6.26 -1.04 -6.53
CA ARG A 54 7.53 -0.39 -6.84
C ARG A 54 8.68 -0.82 -5.94
N THR A 55 8.42 -1.31 -4.72
CA THR A 55 9.51 -1.79 -3.85
C THR A 55 10.09 -3.13 -4.34
N ALA A 56 9.38 -3.83 -5.23
CA ALA A 56 9.89 -5.02 -5.90
C ALA A 56 11.05 -4.72 -6.85
N GLU A 57 11.19 -3.49 -7.34
CA GLU A 57 12.31 -3.07 -8.21
C GLU A 57 13.68 -3.12 -7.50
N LEU A 58 13.69 -3.23 -6.17
CA LEU A 58 14.89 -3.31 -5.35
C LEU A 58 15.50 -4.73 -5.27
N GLY A 59 14.89 -5.73 -5.92
CA GLY A 59 15.36 -7.12 -5.87
C GLY A 59 14.68 -8.05 -6.89
N PRO A 60 14.95 -9.36 -6.82
CA PRO A 60 14.32 -10.33 -7.70
C PRO A 60 12.81 -10.39 -7.44
N LEU A 61 11.99 -10.19 -8.47
CA LEU A 61 10.53 -10.26 -8.37
C LEU A 61 10.09 -11.64 -7.85
N GLY A 62 9.17 -11.65 -6.88
CA GLY A 62 8.63 -12.88 -6.29
C GLY A 62 9.57 -13.60 -5.30
N LEU A 63 10.75 -13.05 -5.02
CA LEU A 63 11.65 -13.61 -4.01
C LEU A 63 11.42 -12.93 -2.64
N PHE A 64 10.75 -13.63 -1.74
CA PHE A 64 10.58 -13.17 -0.34
C PHE A 64 11.83 -13.38 0.51
N ALA A 65 12.46 -14.56 0.37
CA ALA A 65 13.73 -14.92 0.98
C ALA A 65 14.37 -16.06 0.16
N ALA A 66 15.70 -16.20 0.23
CA ALA A 66 16.44 -17.27 -0.46
C ALA A 66 16.05 -18.67 0.05
N GLU A 67 15.64 -18.78 1.31
CA GLU A 67 15.23 -20.03 1.95
C GLU A 67 13.96 -19.79 2.78
N ASN A 68 13.06 -20.78 2.84
CA ASN A 68 11.83 -20.75 3.64
C ASN A 68 10.92 -19.52 3.41
N GLY A 69 10.95 -18.92 2.20
CA GLY A 69 10.28 -17.65 1.90
C GLY A 69 8.81 -17.57 2.31
N TRP A 70 8.06 -18.66 2.13
CA TRP A 70 6.66 -18.76 2.55
C TRP A 70 6.46 -18.57 4.07
N ASN A 71 7.35 -19.13 4.88
CA ASN A 71 7.29 -19.01 6.35
C ASN A 71 7.79 -17.64 6.85
N THR A 72 8.40 -16.84 5.96
CA THR A 72 8.86 -15.48 6.25
C THR A 72 7.90 -14.41 5.72
N ALA A 73 6.90 -14.81 4.95
CA ALA A 73 5.80 -13.94 4.56
C ALA A 73 4.89 -13.78 5.79
N VAL A 74 4.77 -12.55 6.29
CA VAL A 74 3.84 -12.15 7.36
C VAL A 74 2.64 -11.44 6.77
#